data_AF-A0A951EVS1-F1
#
_entry.id   AF-A0A951EVS1-F1
#
_cell.length_a   1.000
_cell.length_b   1.000
_cell.length_c   1.000
_cell.angle_alpha   90.00
_cell.angle_beta   90.00
_cell.angle_gamma   90.00
#
_symmetry.space_group_name_H-M   'P 1'
#
loop_
_entity.id
_entity.type
_entity.pdbx_description
1 polymer ?
#
loop_
_entity_poly.entity_id
_entity_poly.type
_entity_poly.pdbx_seq_one_letter_code
_entity_poly.pdbx_strand_id
1 'polypeptide(L)'
;MNLDLIVTPLFAAGQLRIGVLFLRWAQRQRVRRGAALAALICFEFLVAAGYASGSSPLAAYVPWRGASVFGAIIYLYLALSTCFVGVEMIVEALGKHLGADTNHSRRRALALAGNTLMAAPLAAIGYGALIERTNFEVRELELPLPELPGDLHGLRILQLSDIHLGVFLSERELARMIDAACSLRPHVAFATGDFISTFGDPLEACLRQLARVKADAGMLGCLGNHERYAQAEDEATRLAARTGIRLLRSEACRLRFGNSVLNVAGVDYQPSRDRENYLRGTEQLIAPGACNLLLSHNPDVFPVAARQGYNLVLAGHTHGGQVNVEVLDQSINPARFLTEYVQGAYRIGTAAEYVTRGIGTVGIPARVGAPPEITLIRLQKA
;
A
#
# COMPACT_ATOMS: atom_id res chain seq x y z
N MET A 1 -6.62 -13.74 -3.69
CA MET A 1 -7.14 -13.44 -5.04
C MET A 1 -6.21 -12.38 -5.64
N ASN A 2 -5.72 -12.52 -6.87
CA ASN A 2 -4.75 -11.58 -7.44
C ASN A 2 -5.46 -10.25 -7.79
N LEU A 3 -4.92 -9.09 -7.38
CA LEU A 3 -5.48 -7.74 -7.61
C LEU A 3 -5.77 -7.52 -9.10
N ASP A 4 -4.91 -8.05 -9.97
CA ASP A 4 -5.06 -7.99 -11.42
C ASP A 4 -6.36 -8.65 -11.92
N LEU A 5 -6.88 -9.68 -11.23
CA LEU A 5 -8.07 -10.41 -11.69
C LEU A 5 -9.37 -9.63 -11.51
N ILE A 6 -9.40 -8.59 -10.67
CA ILE A 6 -10.57 -7.73 -10.46
C ILE A 6 -10.36 -6.37 -11.13
N VAL A 7 -9.20 -5.77 -10.94
CA VAL A 7 -8.91 -4.42 -11.43
C VAL A 7 -8.76 -4.41 -12.95
N THR A 8 -8.10 -5.41 -13.54
CA THR A 8 -7.89 -5.46 -15.00
C THR A 8 -9.21 -5.56 -15.77
N PRO A 9 -10.17 -6.45 -15.42
CA PRO A 9 -11.46 -6.46 -16.10
C PRO A 9 -12.25 -5.16 -15.94
N LEU A 10 -12.17 -4.51 -14.77
CA LEU A 10 -12.86 -3.24 -14.52
C LEU A 10 -12.28 -2.11 -15.39
N PHE A 11 -10.96 -2.01 -15.47
CA PHE A 11 -10.27 -1.07 -16.36
C PHE A 11 -10.57 -1.37 -17.83
N ALA A 12 -10.53 -2.63 -18.23
CA ALA A 12 -10.88 -3.05 -19.60
C ALA A 12 -12.32 -2.65 -19.96
N ALA A 13 -13.29 -2.87 -19.06
CA ALA A 13 -14.68 -2.48 -19.27
C ALA A 13 -14.84 -0.95 -19.39
N GLY A 14 -14.19 -0.19 -18.50
CA GLY A 14 -14.18 1.27 -18.57
C GLY A 14 -13.60 1.77 -19.89
N GLN A 15 -12.47 1.19 -20.31
CA GLN A 15 -11.78 1.55 -21.55
C GLN A 15 -12.60 1.21 -22.80
N LEU A 16 -13.27 0.06 -22.83
CA LEU A 16 -14.20 -0.28 -23.91
C LEU A 16 -15.33 0.75 -24.04
N ARG A 17 -15.90 1.21 -22.92
CA ARG A 17 -16.93 2.27 -22.94
C ARG A 17 -16.37 3.59 -23.48
N ILE A 18 -15.16 3.97 -23.10
CA ILE A 18 -14.48 5.17 -23.61
C ILE A 18 -14.27 5.08 -25.13
N GLY A 19 -13.80 3.94 -25.64
CA GLY A 19 -13.67 3.71 -27.07
C GLY A 19 -14.99 3.88 -27.84
N VAL A 20 -16.10 3.36 -27.29
CA VAL A 20 -17.45 3.56 -27.88
C VAL A 20 -17.85 5.03 -27.88
N LEU A 21 -17.64 5.75 -26.77
CA LEU A 21 -17.95 7.17 -26.67
C LEU A 21 -17.12 8.01 -27.66
N PHE A 22 -15.83 7.71 -27.78
CA PHE A 22 -14.92 8.36 -28.73
C PHE A 22 -15.37 8.17 -30.18
N LEU A 23 -15.71 6.94 -30.59
CA LEU A 23 -16.17 6.66 -31.95
C LEU A 23 -17.50 7.37 -32.28
N ARG A 24 -18.43 7.42 -31.32
CA ARG A 24 -19.69 8.18 -31.46
C ARG A 24 -19.43 9.68 -31.61
N TRP A 25 -18.52 10.23 -30.81
CA TRP A 25 -18.12 11.63 -30.91
C TRP A 25 -17.47 11.92 -32.27
N ALA A 26 -16.53 11.08 -32.71
CA ALA A 26 -15.83 11.24 -33.99
C ALA A 26 -16.80 11.21 -35.17
N GLN A 27 -17.81 10.33 -35.12
CA GLN A 27 -18.89 10.29 -36.11
C GLN A 27 -19.70 11.60 -36.14
N ARG A 28 -20.06 12.16 -34.98
CA ARG A 28 -20.77 13.45 -34.90
C ARG A 28 -19.95 14.61 -35.47
N GLN A 29 -18.64 14.58 -35.25
CA GLN A 29 -17.68 15.56 -35.79
C GLN A 29 -17.31 15.29 -37.26
N ARG A 30 -17.90 14.29 -37.91
CA ARG A 30 -17.63 13.90 -39.31
C ARG A 30 -16.16 13.56 -39.59
N VAL A 31 -15.44 13.07 -38.57
CA VAL A 31 -14.08 12.55 -38.74
C VAL A 31 -14.12 11.28 -39.59
N ARG A 32 -13.16 11.12 -40.52
CA ARG A 32 -13.06 9.91 -41.35
C ARG A 32 -12.92 8.67 -40.45
N ARG A 33 -13.81 7.68 -40.63
CA ARG A 33 -13.86 6.47 -39.79
C ARG A 33 -12.51 5.76 -39.65
N GLY A 34 -11.76 5.64 -40.75
CA GLY A 34 -10.42 5.02 -40.72
C GLY A 34 -9.43 5.79 -39.84
N ALA A 35 -9.46 7.13 -39.87
CA ALA A 35 -8.59 7.96 -39.04
C ALA A 35 -8.98 7.86 -37.55
N ALA A 36 -10.28 7.83 -37.23
CA ALA A 36 -10.75 7.63 -35.85
C ALA A 36 -10.33 6.26 -35.31
N LEU A 37 -10.49 5.20 -36.10
CA LEU A 37 -10.06 3.85 -35.69
C LEU A 37 -8.55 3.76 -35.49
N ALA A 38 -7.75 4.34 -36.38
CA ALA A 38 -6.29 4.37 -36.23
C ALA A 38 -5.88 5.11 -34.95
N ALA A 39 -6.47 6.27 -34.67
CA ALA A 39 -6.23 7.02 -33.44
C ALA A 39 -6.58 6.22 -32.18
N LEU A 40 -7.73 5.53 -32.19
CA LEU A 40 -8.15 4.68 -31.07
C LEU A 40 -7.16 3.53 -30.86
N ILE A 41 -6.78 2.81 -31.92
CA ILE A 41 -5.81 1.70 -31.83
C ILE A 41 -4.46 2.18 -31.27
N CYS A 42 -3.95 3.32 -31.76
CA CYS A 42 -2.72 3.90 -31.24
C CYS A 42 -2.84 4.25 -29.75
N PHE A 43 -3.99 4.81 -29.33
CA PHE A 43 -4.24 5.13 -27.93
C PHE A 43 -4.34 3.88 -27.05
N GLU A 44 -5.07 2.86 -27.48
CA GLU A 44 -5.14 1.58 -26.76
C GLU A 44 -3.78 0.90 -26.65
N PHE A 45 -2.94 1.01 -27.68
CA PHE A 45 -1.57 0.52 -27.63
C PHE A 45 -0.74 1.25 -26.56
N LEU A 46 -0.87 2.58 -26.45
CA LEU A 46 -0.18 3.35 -25.40
C LEU A 46 -0.67 2.98 -24.00
N VAL A 47 -1.98 2.80 -23.82
CA VAL A 47 -2.56 2.34 -22.56
C VAL A 47 -2.05 0.95 -22.20
N ALA A 48 -2.05 0.00 -23.14
CA ALA A 48 -1.53 -1.35 -22.90
C ALA A 48 -0.02 -1.33 -22.58
N ALA A 49 0.77 -0.53 -23.30
CA ALA A 49 2.20 -0.40 -23.09
C ALA A 49 2.53 0.20 -21.71
N GLY A 50 1.82 1.25 -21.28
CA GLY A 50 2.04 1.84 -19.97
C GLY A 50 1.52 0.96 -18.82
N TYR A 51 0.39 0.27 -19.01
CA TYR A 51 -0.10 -0.72 -18.05
C TYR A 51 0.94 -1.83 -17.83
N ALA A 52 1.49 -2.39 -18.90
CA ALA A 52 2.55 -3.39 -18.83
C ALA A 52 3.84 -2.84 -18.20
N SER A 53 4.19 -1.58 -18.46
CA SER A 53 5.36 -0.93 -17.86
C SER A 53 5.23 -0.74 -16.35
N GLY A 54 4.00 -0.66 -15.82
CA GLY A 54 3.73 -0.51 -14.39
C GLY A 54 3.42 -1.80 -13.63
N SER A 55 3.03 -2.89 -14.32
CA SER A 55 2.65 -4.17 -13.69
C SER A 55 3.61 -5.33 -13.97
N SER A 56 4.41 -5.27 -15.04
CA SER A 56 5.12 -6.46 -15.50
C SER A 56 6.56 -6.55 -14.96
N PRO A 57 7.09 -7.77 -14.78
CA PRO A 57 8.52 -8.00 -14.58
C PRO A 57 9.39 -7.43 -15.72
N LEU A 58 8.81 -7.11 -16.89
CA LEU A 58 9.51 -6.49 -18.01
C LEU A 58 9.90 -5.03 -17.74
N ALA A 59 9.29 -4.38 -16.74
CA ALA A 59 9.70 -3.07 -16.25
C ALA A 59 11.17 -3.04 -15.79
N ALA A 60 11.74 -4.20 -15.44
CA ALA A 60 13.16 -4.35 -15.10
C ALA A 60 14.13 -4.05 -16.28
N TYR A 61 13.64 -3.98 -17.52
CA TYR A 61 14.47 -3.82 -18.73
C TYR A 61 14.32 -2.46 -19.43
N VAL A 62 13.48 -1.55 -18.94
CA VAL A 62 13.24 -0.22 -19.52
C VAL A 62 13.84 0.84 -18.59
N PRO A 63 14.41 1.97 -19.08
CA PRO A 63 14.91 3.04 -18.23
C PRO A 63 13.90 3.44 -17.14
N TRP A 64 14.27 3.06 -15.92
CA TRP A 64 13.37 2.71 -14.83
C TRP A 64 12.48 3.87 -14.35
N ARG A 65 13.02 5.10 -14.30
CA ARG A 65 12.24 6.29 -13.90
C ARG A 65 11.16 6.64 -14.91
N GLY A 66 11.49 6.60 -16.20
CA GLY A 66 10.54 6.94 -17.27
C GLY A 66 9.39 5.93 -17.34
N ALA A 67 9.72 4.64 -17.21
CA ALA A 67 8.74 3.57 -17.19
C ALA A 67 7.78 3.68 -15.98
N SER A 68 8.29 3.93 -14.77
CA SER A 68 7.46 4.10 -13.58
C SER A 68 6.54 5.32 -13.68
N VAL A 69 7.04 6.46 -14.18
CA VAL A 69 6.21 7.65 -14.41
C VAL A 69 5.15 7.39 -15.47
N PHE A 70 5.51 6.76 -16.59
CA PHE A 70 4.56 6.44 -17.65
C PHE A 70 3.47 5.47 -17.19
N GLY A 71 3.86 4.41 -16.47
CA GLY A 71 2.93 3.46 -15.87
C GLY A 71 1.99 4.14 -14.86
N ALA A 72 2.52 4.99 -13.99
CA ALA A 72 1.70 5.77 -13.05
C ALA A 72 0.69 6.69 -13.75
N ILE A 73 1.08 7.36 -14.83
CA ILE A 73 0.17 8.19 -15.64
C ILE A 73 -0.94 7.34 -16.25
N ILE A 74 -0.61 6.15 -16.78
CA ILE A 74 -1.62 5.24 -17.33
C ILE A 74 -2.54 4.69 -16.25
N TYR A 75 -2.05 4.30 -15.09
CA TYR A 75 -2.90 3.86 -13.98
C TYR A 75 -3.81 4.97 -13.48
N LEU A 76 -3.28 6.19 -13.38
CA LEU A 76 -4.06 7.37 -13.02
C LEU A 76 -5.18 7.63 -14.03
N TYR A 77 -4.87 7.55 -15.33
CA TYR A 77 -5.85 7.64 -16.42
C TYR A 77 -6.92 6.55 -16.27
N LEU A 78 -6.53 5.28 -16.12
CA LEU A 78 -7.46 4.16 -16.01
C LEU A 78 -8.37 4.32 -14.79
N ALA A 79 -7.83 4.66 -13.63
CA ALA A 79 -8.61 4.91 -12.42
C ALA A 79 -9.61 6.06 -12.60
N LEU A 80 -9.15 7.23 -13.06
CA LEU A 80 -10.02 8.38 -13.29
C LEU A 80 -11.12 8.06 -14.30
N SER A 81 -10.73 7.50 -15.43
CA SER A 81 -11.64 7.26 -16.55
C SER A 81 -12.68 6.18 -16.24
N THR A 82 -12.31 5.13 -15.49
CA THR A 82 -13.27 4.17 -14.93
C THR A 82 -14.23 4.83 -13.94
N CYS A 83 -13.75 5.72 -13.06
CA CYS A 83 -14.63 6.49 -12.17
C CYS A 83 -15.59 7.39 -12.97
N PHE A 84 -15.10 8.09 -13.99
CA PHE A 84 -15.93 8.91 -14.88
C PHE A 84 -17.02 8.09 -15.57
N VAL A 85 -16.67 6.91 -16.11
CA VAL A 85 -17.64 6.00 -16.70
C VAL A 85 -18.67 5.53 -15.67
N GLY A 86 -18.24 5.19 -14.46
CA GLY A 86 -19.16 4.81 -13.37
C GLY A 86 -20.14 5.93 -13.02
N VAL A 87 -19.66 7.16 -12.85
CA VAL A 87 -20.51 8.34 -12.58
C VAL A 87 -21.44 8.61 -13.76
N GLU A 88 -20.95 8.53 -14.99
CA GLU A 88 -21.75 8.69 -16.21
C GLU A 88 -22.91 7.69 -16.24
N MET A 89 -22.64 6.41 -16.00
CA MET A 89 -23.65 5.37 -15.98
C MET A 89 -24.70 5.60 -14.88
N ILE A 90 -24.30 6.07 -13.71
CA ILE A 90 -25.22 6.41 -12.62
C ILE A 90 -26.08 7.61 -13.02
N VAL A 91 -25.49 8.67 -13.58
CA VAL A 91 -26.22 9.86 -14.04
C VAL A 91 -27.20 9.49 -15.17
N GLU A 92 -26.78 8.66 -16.13
CA GLU A 92 -27.66 8.16 -17.19
C GLU A 92 -28.82 7.32 -16.61
N ALA A 93 -28.55 6.44 -15.65
CA ALA A 93 -29.57 5.61 -15.01
C ALA A 93 -30.58 6.44 -14.23
N LEU A 94 -30.11 7.38 -13.41
CA LEU A 94 -30.97 8.32 -12.67
C LEU A 94 -31.77 9.20 -13.65
N GLY A 95 -31.15 9.67 -14.73
CA GLY A 95 -31.79 10.46 -15.77
C GLY A 95 -32.96 9.74 -16.46
N LYS A 96 -32.95 8.41 -16.56
CA LYS A 96 -34.10 7.63 -17.10
C LYS A 96 -35.31 7.64 -16.17
N HIS A 97 -35.08 7.77 -14.86
CA HIS A 97 -36.14 7.82 -13.85
C HIS A 97 -36.60 9.25 -13.56
N LEU A 98 -35.81 10.25 -13.95
CA LEU A 98 -36.16 11.66 -13.89
C LEU A 98 -36.88 12.05 -15.20
N GLY A 99 -38.16 12.43 -15.10
CA GLY A 99 -38.91 12.94 -16.27
C GLY A 99 -38.27 14.19 -16.86
N ALA A 100 -38.56 14.49 -18.14
CA ALA A 100 -38.11 15.71 -18.79
C ALA A 100 -38.62 16.94 -18.03
N ASP A 101 -37.71 17.67 -17.38
CA ASP A 101 -38.06 18.82 -16.55
C ASP A 101 -38.08 20.11 -17.38
N THR A 102 -39.21 20.79 -17.40
CA THR A 102 -39.41 22.08 -18.08
C THR A 102 -38.95 23.26 -17.21
N ASN A 103 -38.76 23.07 -15.90
CA ASN A 103 -38.33 24.11 -14.98
C ASN A 103 -36.83 24.44 -15.15
N HIS A 104 -36.54 25.66 -15.59
CA HIS A 104 -35.18 26.12 -15.85
C HIS A 104 -34.26 26.06 -14.62
N SER A 105 -34.76 26.43 -13.44
CA SER A 105 -33.98 26.48 -12.20
C SER A 105 -33.61 25.06 -11.73
N ARG A 106 -34.56 24.12 -11.78
CA ARG A 106 -34.31 22.72 -11.41
C ARG A 106 -33.35 22.06 -12.40
N ARG A 107 -33.50 22.31 -13.70
CA ARG A 107 -32.55 21.85 -14.73
C ARG A 107 -31.13 22.37 -14.48
N ARG A 108 -30.98 23.65 -14.15
CA ARG A 108 -29.68 24.25 -13.83
C ARG A 108 -29.06 23.63 -12.58
N ALA A 109 -29.86 23.38 -11.54
CA ALA A 109 -29.41 22.73 -10.31
C ALA A 109 -28.95 21.28 -10.58
N LEU A 110 -29.72 20.50 -11.35
CA LEU A 110 -29.37 19.12 -11.72
C LEU A 110 -28.11 19.08 -12.60
N ALA A 111 -27.97 20.00 -13.56
CA ALA A 111 -26.78 20.11 -14.40
C ALA A 111 -25.54 20.47 -13.57
N LEU A 112 -25.66 21.40 -12.62
CA LEU A 112 -24.59 21.74 -11.70
C LEU A 112 -24.21 20.53 -10.84
N ALA A 113 -25.19 19.85 -10.23
CA ALA A 113 -24.96 18.66 -9.43
C ALA A 113 -24.25 17.55 -10.24
N GLY A 114 -24.71 17.28 -11.47
CA GLY A 114 -24.08 16.31 -12.37
C GLY A 114 -22.63 16.70 -12.72
N ASN A 115 -22.37 17.97 -13.03
CA ASN A 115 -21.02 18.46 -13.31
C ASN A 115 -20.10 18.35 -12.08
N THR A 116 -20.63 18.65 -10.88
CA THR A 116 -19.89 18.49 -9.62
C THR A 116 -19.56 17.03 -9.35
N LEU A 117 -20.51 16.11 -9.54
CA LEU A 117 -20.30 14.66 -9.42
C LEU A 117 -19.22 14.17 -10.38
N MET A 118 -19.22 14.67 -11.62
CA MET A 118 -18.18 14.35 -12.60
C MET A 118 -16.81 14.89 -12.22
N ALA A 119 -16.72 16.08 -11.60
CA ALA A 119 -15.45 16.66 -11.17
C ALA A 119 -14.85 15.99 -9.92
N ALA A 120 -15.66 15.31 -9.11
CA ALA A 120 -15.26 14.78 -7.82
C ALA A 120 -14.09 13.77 -7.87
N PRO A 121 -14.04 12.76 -8.78
CA PRO A 121 -12.91 11.84 -8.86
C PRO A 121 -11.58 12.54 -9.16
N LEU A 122 -11.59 13.55 -10.02
CA LEU A 122 -10.39 14.34 -10.33
C LEU A 122 -9.92 15.14 -9.12
N ALA A 123 -10.84 15.77 -8.40
CA ALA A 123 -10.53 16.50 -7.17
C ALA A 123 -9.96 15.58 -6.08
N ALA A 124 -10.60 14.42 -5.86
CA ALA A 124 -10.18 13.45 -4.84
C ALA A 124 -8.79 12.88 -5.13
N ILE A 125 -8.55 12.43 -6.36
CA ILE A 125 -7.24 11.89 -6.75
C ILE A 125 -6.17 12.99 -6.81
N GLY A 126 -6.53 14.20 -7.27
CA GLY A 126 -5.63 15.36 -7.25
C GLY A 126 -5.19 15.73 -5.84
N TYR A 127 -6.14 15.77 -4.89
CA TYR A 127 -5.85 15.92 -3.46
C TYR A 127 -4.91 14.82 -2.98
N GLY A 128 -5.21 13.57 -3.32
CA GLY A 128 -4.39 12.44 -2.88
C GLY A 128 -2.97 12.42 -3.44
N ALA A 129 -2.80 12.84 -4.70
CA ALA A 129 -1.52 12.86 -5.40
C ALA A 129 -0.65 14.07 -5.03
N LEU A 130 -1.25 15.20 -4.66
CA LEU A 130 -0.51 16.45 -4.44
C LEU A 130 -0.38 16.82 -2.96
N ILE A 131 -1.30 16.38 -2.12
CA ILE A 131 -1.38 16.79 -0.70
C ILE A 131 -1.21 15.58 0.19
N GLU A 132 -2.19 14.67 0.21
CA GLU A 132 -2.27 13.62 1.23
C GLU A 132 -1.10 12.63 1.17
N ARG A 133 -0.59 12.27 -0.03
CA ARG A 133 0.57 11.37 -0.14
C ARG A 133 1.84 11.87 0.59
N THR A 134 1.93 13.17 0.88
CA THR A 134 3.07 13.77 1.59
C THR A 134 2.73 14.22 3.02
N ASN A 135 1.45 14.16 3.39
CA ASN A 135 0.96 14.55 4.70
C ASN A 135 0.92 13.34 5.63
N PHE A 136 2.09 12.95 6.13
CA PHE A 136 2.21 11.77 6.99
C PHE A 136 1.65 12.03 8.39
N GLU A 137 1.18 10.96 9.02
CA GLU A 137 0.68 10.94 10.38
C GLU A 137 1.63 10.13 11.27
N VAL A 138 1.86 10.61 12.50
CA VAL A 138 2.44 9.80 13.56
C VAL A 138 1.27 9.20 14.35
N ARG A 139 1.16 7.87 14.34
CA ARG A 139 0.12 7.14 15.04
C ARG A 139 0.69 6.46 16.27
N GLU A 140 0.31 6.94 17.44
CA GLU A 140 0.57 6.24 18.70
C GLU A 140 -0.65 5.40 19.07
N LEU A 141 -0.46 4.11 19.35
CA LEU A 141 -1.56 3.23 19.74
C LEU A 141 -1.14 2.26 20.84
N GLU A 142 -2.12 1.87 21.64
CA GLU A 142 -1.98 0.85 22.65
C GLU A 142 -2.45 -0.49 22.12
N LEU A 143 -1.61 -1.51 22.20
CA LEU A 143 -1.91 -2.85 21.72
C LEU A 143 -1.96 -3.84 22.89
N PRO A 144 -3.16 -4.17 23.40
CA PRO A 144 -3.29 -5.13 24.49
C PRO A 144 -2.91 -6.55 24.03
N LEU A 145 -2.13 -7.27 24.82
CA LEU A 145 -1.81 -8.69 24.59
C LEU A 145 -2.14 -9.47 25.87
N PRO A 146 -3.07 -10.44 25.84
CA PRO A 146 -3.52 -11.16 27.05
C PRO A 146 -2.40 -11.85 27.82
N GLU A 147 -1.43 -12.41 27.11
CA GLU A 147 -0.33 -13.19 27.69
C GLU A 147 0.98 -12.41 27.74
N LEU A 148 0.90 -11.06 27.80
CA LEU A 148 2.10 -10.22 27.81
C LEU A 148 2.90 -10.38 29.11
N PRO A 149 4.18 -10.79 29.04
CA PRO A 149 5.10 -10.76 30.18
C PRO A 149 5.20 -9.37 30.81
N GLY A 150 5.34 -9.33 32.14
CA GLY A 150 5.30 -8.08 32.91
C GLY A 150 6.32 -7.02 32.45
N ASP A 151 7.56 -7.42 32.16
CA ASP A 151 8.61 -6.46 31.76
C ASP A 151 8.44 -5.93 30.33
N LEU A 152 7.52 -6.51 29.53
CA LEU A 152 7.17 -6.01 28.20
C LEU A 152 5.97 -5.05 28.22
N HIS A 153 5.31 -4.89 29.37
CA HIS A 153 4.26 -3.89 29.53
C HIS A 153 4.83 -2.48 29.34
N GLY A 154 4.18 -1.68 28.50
CA GLY A 154 4.64 -0.34 28.14
C GLY A 154 5.81 -0.30 27.16
N LEU A 155 6.27 -1.46 26.64
CA LEU A 155 7.29 -1.50 25.60
C LEU A 155 6.81 -0.68 24.38
N ARG A 156 7.71 0.13 23.82
CA ARG A 156 7.41 1.11 22.77
C ARG A 156 8.12 0.63 21.51
N ILE A 157 7.33 0.15 20.57
CA ILE A 157 7.76 -0.43 19.31
C ILE A 157 7.47 0.58 18.21
N LEU A 158 8.52 1.06 17.52
CA LEU A 158 8.34 1.84 16.30
C LEU A 158 8.27 0.89 15.11
N GLN A 159 7.28 1.04 14.24
CA GLN A 159 7.20 0.33 12.96
C GLN A 159 7.28 1.32 11.81
N LEU A 160 8.18 1.04 10.86
CA LEU A 160 8.32 1.73 9.58
C LEU A 160 8.19 0.68 8.47
N SER A 161 7.45 0.98 7.41
CA SER A 161 7.17 0.01 6.34
C SER A 161 6.85 0.73 5.04
N ASP A 162 6.95 0.01 3.92
CA ASP A 162 6.50 0.44 2.59
C ASP A 162 7.05 1.84 2.29
N ILE A 163 8.36 1.99 2.41
CA ILE A 163 9.05 3.27 2.29
C ILE A 163 9.05 3.71 0.83
N HIS A 164 9.35 2.81 -0.10
CA HIS A 164 9.40 3.09 -1.54
C HIS A 164 10.21 4.34 -1.89
N LEU A 165 11.41 4.48 -1.33
CA LEU A 165 12.28 5.59 -1.70
C LEU A 165 12.61 5.50 -3.20
N GLY A 166 12.27 6.54 -3.96
CA GLY A 166 12.33 6.49 -5.41
C GLY A 166 11.71 7.71 -6.08
N VAL A 167 11.03 7.50 -7.21
CA VAL A 167 10.48 8.59 -8.04
C VAL A 167 9.38 9.39 -7.33
N PHE A 168 8.56 8.73 -6.51
CA PHE A 168 7.39 9.34 -5.86
C PHE A 168 7.60 9.66 -4.38
N LEU A 169 8.74 9.27 -3.81
CA LEU A 169 9.19 9.69 -2.48
C LEU A 169 10.66 10.06 -2.56
N SER A 170 10.95 11.35 -2.40
CA SER A 170 12.32 11.85 -2.38
C SER A 170 13.01 11.58 -1.04
N GLU A 171 14.34 11.56 -1.05
CA GLU A 171 15.12 11.40 0.18
C GLU A 171 14.86 12.55 1.18
N ARG A 172 14.58 13.75 0.68
CA ARG A 172 14.20 14.90 1.52
C ARG A 172 12.87 14.66 2.23
N GLU A 173 11.88 14.12 1.54
CA GLU A 173 10.59 13.78 2.14
C GLU A 173 10.76 12.67 3.18
N LEU A 174 11.50 11.60 2.86
CA LEU A 174 11.82 10.54 3.80
C LEU A 174 12.57 11.08 5.03
N ALA A 175 13.55 11.96 4.84
CA ALA A 175 14.31 12.54 5.95
C ALA A 175 13.41 13.25 6.97
N ARG A 176 12.37 13.98 6.52
CA ARG A 176 11.38 14.62 7.41
C ARG A 176 10.56 13.61 8.22
N MET A 177 10.16 12.51 7.60
CA MET A 177 9.44 11.41 8.27
C MET A 177 10.36 10.73 9.30
N ILE A 178 11.62 10.49 8.95
CA ILE A 178 12.60 9.94 9.88
C ILE A 178 12.90 10.89 11.04
N ASP A 179 12.92 12.21 10.82
CA ASP A 179 13.07 13.19 11.91
C ASP A 179 11.94 13.07 12.94
N ALA A 180 10.69 12.92 12.45
CA ALA A 180 9.55 12.66 13.33
C ALA A 180 9.70 11.33 14.07
N ALA A 181 10.10 10.25 13.38
CA ALA A 181 10.32 8.94 13.99
C ALA A 181 11.40 8.96 15.09
N CYS A 182 12.50 9.69 14.88
CA CYS A 182 13.57 9.88 15.86
C CYS A 182 13.07 10.55 17.15
N SER A 183 12.11 11.49 17.05
CA SER A 183 11.56 12.19 18.22
C SER A 183 10.74 11.26 19.15
N LEU A 184 10.31 10.11 18.64
CA LEU A 184 9.48 9.17 19.38
C LEU A 184 10.26 8.38 20.43
N ARG A 185 11.59 8.29 20.38
CA ARG A 185 12.42 7.56 21.37
C ARG A 185 11.91 6.12 21.64
N PRO A 186 11.77 5.25 20.62
CA PRO A 186 11.28 3.90 20.81
C PRO A 186 12.29 3.01 21.54
N HIS A 187 11.81 1.99 22.26
CA HIS A 187 12.67 0.99 22.90
C HIS A 187 13.23 -0.01 21.85
N VAL A 188 12.45 -0.31 20.81
CA VAL A 188 12.87 -1.12 19.66
C VAL A 188 12.21 -0.58 18.40
N ALA A 189 12.90 -0.67 17.26
CA ALA A 189 12.35 -0.29 15.97
C ALA A 189 12.30 -1.49 15.01
N PHE A 190 11.27 -1.53 14.17
CA PHE A 190 11.10 -2.54 13.14
C PHE A 190 10.87 -1.91 11.77
N ALA A 191 11.56 -2.47 10.77
CA ALA A 191 11.41 -2.09 9.37
C ALA A 191 10.79 -3.28 8.59
N THR A 192 9.50 -3.21 8.26
CA THR A 192 8.74 -4.37 7.76
C THR A 192 8.64 -4.44 6.23
N GLY A 193 9.74 -4.13 5.53
CA GLY A 193 9.89 -4.34 4.07
C GLY A 193 9.55 -3.15 3.18
N ASP A 194 9.83 -3.32 1.88
CA ASP A 194 9.55 -2.37 0.79
C ASP A 194 10.30 -1.02 0.95
N PHE A 195 11.63 -1.09 1.01
CA PHE A 195 12.53 0.06 1.10
C PHE A 195 12.58 0.85 -0.21
N ILE A 196 12.47 0.15 -1.34
CA ILE A 196 12.52 0.72 -2.70
C ILE A 196 11.33 0.23 -3.53
N SER A 197 11.10 0.83 -4.71
CA SER A 197 10.03 0.38 -5.61
C SER A 197 10.52 -0.52 -6.72
N THR A 198 11.70 -0.24 -7.27
CA THR A 198 12.23 -0.95 -8.44
C THR A 198 13.75 -1.03 -8.41
N PHE A 199 14.31 -1.86 -9.29
CA PHE A 199 15.74 -1.94 -9.49
C PHE A 199 16.33 -0.56 -9.87
N GLY A 200 17.43 -0.18 -9.21
CA GLY A 200 18.10 1.11 -9.44
C GLY A 200 17.59 2.28 -8.58
N ASP A 201 16.54 2.08 -7.78
CA ASP A 201 16.16 3.02 -6.73
C ASP A 201 17.25 3.12 -5.64
N PRO A 202 17.32 4.25 -4.90
CA PRO A 202 18.42 4.54 -3.99
C PRO A 202 18.32 3.79 -2.65
N LEU A 203 18.46 2.46 -2.69
CA LEU A 203 18.35 1.55 -1.55
C LEU A 203 19.29 1.92 -0.39
N GLU A 204 20.56 2.20 -0.68
CA GLU A 204 21.53 2.59 0.33
C GLU A 204 21.13 3.89 1.03
N ALA A 205 20.60 4.88 0.30
CA ALA A 205 20.12 6.12 0.88
C ALA A 205 18.92 5.86 1.81
N CYS A 206 18.00 4.98 1.42
CA CYS A 206 16.87 4.58 2.27
C CYS A 206 17.35 3.97 3.60
N LEU A 207 18.22 2.97 3.53
CA LEU A 207 18.76 2.30 4.72
C LEU A 207 19.57 3.25 5.60
N ARG A 208 20.33 4.17 5.01
CA ARG A 208 21.04 5.22 5.74
C ARG A 208 20.09 6.16 6.48
N GLN A 209 18.95 6.51 5.89
CA GLN A 209 17.93 7.30 6.58
C GLN A 209 17.31 6.51 7.74
N LEU A 210 16.92 5.25 7.53
CA LEU A 210 16.38 4.39 8.58
C LEU A 210 17.34 4.23 9.77
N ALA A 211 18.64 4.09 9.50
CA ALA A 211 19.68 3.94 10.53
C ALA A 211 19.88 5.18 11.44
N ARG A 212 19.28 6.33 11.08
CA ARG A 212 19.23 7.52 11.95
C ARG A 212 18.32 7.31 13.14
N VAL A 213 17.31 6.45 13.02
CA VAL A 213 16.42 6.08 14.13
C VAL A 213 17.23 5.29 15.16
N LYS A 214 17.41 5.88 16.34
CA LYS A 214 18.08 5.24 17.47
C LYS A 214 17.03 4.69 18.43
N ALA A 215 17.01 3.37 18.56
CA ALA A 215 16.22 2.63 19.53
C ALA A 215 17.16 1.84 20.44
N ASP A 216 16.77 1.66 21.71
CA ASP A 216 17.63 1.04 22.74
C ASP A 216 18.06 -0.38 22.37
N ALA A 217 17.12 -1.18 21.85
CA ALA A 217 17.37 -2.54 21.38
C ALA A 217 17.74 -2.63 19.88
N GLY A 218 17.98 -1.48 19.23
CA GLY A 218 18.31 -1.40 17.81
C GLY A 218 17.12 -1.55 16.87
N MET A 219 17.42 -1.75 15.58
CA MET A 219 16.43 -1.93 14.52
C MET A 219 16.57 -3.32 13.88
N LEU A 220 15.46 -4.06 13.88
CA LEU A 220 15.31 -5.33 13.15
C LEU A 220 14.34 -5.13 11.98
N GLY A 221 14.32 -6.05 11.01
CA GLY A 221 13.39 -5.93 9.89
C GLY A 221 13.18 -7.22 9.11
N CYS A 222 12.35 -7.14 8.09
CA CYS A 222 12.18 -8.17 7.07
C CYS A 222 12.15 -7.53 5.68
N LEU A 223 12.20 -8.35 4.63
CA LEU A 223 12.13 -7.88 3.24
C LEU A 223 10.68 -7.88 2.75
N GLY A 224 10.35 -6.94 1.86
CA GLY A 224 9.07 -6.86 1.19
C GLY A 224 9.11 -7.46 -0.21
N ASN A 225 7.99 -7.36 -0.94
CA ASN A 225 7.91 -7.88 -2.29
C ASN A 225 8.72 -7.04 -3.28
N HIS A 226 8.91 -5.74 -3.03
CA HIS A 226 9.66 -4.89 -3.95
C HIS A 226 11.15 -5.16 -3.92
N GLU A 227 11.73 -5.59 -2.80
CA GLU A 227 13.11 -6.09 -2.80
C GLU A 227 13.25 -7.34 -3.68
N ARG A 228 12.25 -8.23 -3.68
CA ARG A 228 12.22 -9.41 -4.55
C ARG A 228 12.01 -9.04 -6.02
N TYR A 229 11.11 -8.11 -6.32
CA TYR A 229 10.86 -7.63 -7.69
C TYR A 229 12.07 -6.92 -8.28
N ALA A 230 12.81 -6.18 -7.45
CA ALA A 230 14.07 -5.54 -7.82
C ALA A 230 15.27 -6.50 -7.82
N GLN A 231 15.10 -7.77 -7.41
CA GLN A 231 16.20 -8.73 -7.20
C GLN A 231 17.29 -8.19 -6.26
N ALA A 232 16.88 -7.42 -5.24
CA ALA A 232 17.74 -6.68 -4.33
C ALA A 232 17.80 -7.29 -2.92
N GLU A 233 17.25 -8.49 -2.70
CA GLU A 233 17.14 -9.13 -1.37
C GLU A 233 18.50 -9.26 -0.65
N ASP A 234 19.50 -9.79 -1.34
CA ASP A 234 20.85 -9.98 -0.79
C ASP A 234 21.60 -8.64 -0.64
N GLU A 235 21.41 -7.72 -1.58
CA GLU A 235 21.98 -6.38 -1.51
C GLU A 235 21.42 -5.58 -0.33
N ALA A 236 20.10 -5.59 -0.16
CA ALA A 236 19.39 -4.97 0.95
C ALA A 236 19.86 -5.53 2.28
N THR A 237 19.97 -6.85 2.40
CA THR A 237 20.47 -7.52 3.62
C THR A 237 21.88 -7.05 3.97
N ARG A 238 22.80 -7.03 2.98
CA ARG A 238 24.18 -6.60 3.17
C ARG A 238 24.32 -5.11 3.49
N LEU A 239 23.53 -4.24 2.86
CA LEU A 239 23.54 -2.80 3.13
C LEU A 239 22.91 -2.48 4.49
N ALA A 240 21.81 -3.15 4.83
CA ALA A 240 21.16 -3.00 6.13
C ALA A 240 22.13 -3.37 7.25
N ALA A 241 22.82 -4.50 7.14
CA ALA A 241 23.83 -4.92 8.12
C ALA A 241 24.95 -3.87 8.30
N ARG A 242 25.41 -3.25 7.20
CA ARG A 242 26.43 -2.17 7.23
C ARG A 242 25.94 -0.89 7.92
N THR A 243 24.64 -0.67 7.97
CA THR A 243 24.02 0.49 8.64
C THR A 243 23.52 0.18 10.05
N GLY A 244 23.74 -1.04 10.55
CA GLY A 244 23.34 -1.48 11.89
C GLY A 244 21.89 -1.98 11.98
N ILE A 245 21.25 -2.25 10.84
CA ILE A 245 19.90 -2.83 10.75
C ILE A 245 20.04 -4.33 10.46
N ARG A 246 19.40 -5.18 11.26
CA ARG A 246 19.40 -6.64 11.02
C ARG A 246 18.09 -7.06 10.36
N LEU A 247 18.16 -7.43 9.08
CA LEU A 247 17.03 -8.06 8.38
C LEU A 247 17.01 -9.57 8.70
N LEU A 248 15.89 -10.04 9.23
CA LEU A 248 15.64 -11.42 9.64
C LEU A 248 14.99 -12.16 8.47
N ARG A 249 15.68 -13.19 7.96
CA ARG A 249 15.25 -13.98 6.80
C ARG A 249 15.10 -15.45 7.19
N SER A 250 13.90 -15.82 7.64
CA SER A 250 13.63 -17.13 8.27
C SER A 250 14.51 -17.36 9.51
N GLU A 251 14.72 -16.28 10.27
CA GLU A 251 15.55 -16.26 11.48
C GLU A 251 14.80 -15.62 12.64
N ALA A 252 15.28 -15.87 13.86
CA ALA A 252 14.80 -15.20 15.06
C ALA A 252 15.94 -14.51 15.84
N CYS A 253 15.60 -13.40 16.49
CA CYS A 253 16.46 -12.65 17.38
C CYS A 253 15.75 -12.45 18.73
N ARG A 254 16.41 -12.83 19.82
CA ARG A 254 15.86 -12.70 21.17
C ARG A 254 16.36 -11.40 21.80
N LEU A 255 15.42 -10.55 22.21
CA LEU A 255 15.68 -9.32 22.94
C LEU A 255 15.22 -9.52 24.39
N ARG A 256 16.08 -9.17 25.35
CA ARG A 256 15.78 -9.30 26.79
C ARG A 256 15.39 -7.95 27.35
N PHE A 257 14.25 -7.90 28.05
CA PHE A 257 13.78 -6.75 28.80
C PHE A 257 13.50 -7.23 30.22
N GLY A 258 14.40 -6.90 31.17
CA GLY A 258 14.35 -7.50 32.50
C GLY A 258 14.47 -9.02 32.46
N ASN A 259 13.49 -9.71 33.05
CA ASN A 259 13.38 -11.17 33.04
C ASN A 259 12.62 -11.71 31.83
N SER A 260 11.91 -10.84 31.10
CA SER A 260 11.09 -11.20 29.96
C SER A 260 11.91 -11.24 28.67
N VAL A 261 11.49 -12.10 27.74
CA VAL A 261 12.10 -12.24 26.41
C VAL A 261 11.06 -11.89 25.35
N LEU A 262 11.42 -10.95 24.47
CA LEU A 262 10.75 -10.73 23.20
C LEU A 262 11.53 -11.51 22.12
N ASN A 263 10.92 -12.56 21.58
CA ASN A 263 11.49 -13.33 20.47
C ASN A 263 10.95 -12.77 19.16
N VAL A 264 11.80 -12.09 18.41
CA VAL A 264 11.46 -11.46 17.13
C VAL A 264 11.88 -12.40 16.01
N ALA A 265 10.92 -13.03 15.34
CA ALA A 265 11.15 -13.79 14.12
C ALA A 265 10.91 -12.90 12.89
N GLY A 266 11.59 -13.16 11.79
CA GLY A 266 11.28 -12.54 10.51
C GLY A 266 11.41 -13.51 9.36
N VAL A 267 10.59 -13.31 8.33
CA VAL A 267 10.50 -14.16 7.14
C VAL A 267 10.56 -13.31 5.87
N ASP A 268 11.06 -13.91 4.78
CA ASP A 268 11.01 -13.28 3.46
C ASP A 268 9.56 -13.19 2.96
N TYR A 269 9.31 -12.28 2.02
CA TYR A 269 8.01 -12.14 1.36
C TYR A 269 7.58 -13.43 0.65
N GLN A 270 6.34 -13.85 0.91
CA GLN A 270 5.73 -15.06 0.37
C GLN A 270 4.59 -14.67 -0.59
N PRO A 271 4.70 -15.00 -1.90
CA PRO A 271 3.67 -14.66 -2.88
C PRO A 271 2.29 -15.21 -2.51
N SER A 272 1.24 -14.43 -2.75
CA SER A 272 -0.15 -14.81 -2.42
C SER A 272 -0.65 -16.07 -3.12
N ARG A 273 -0.06 -16.44 -4.27
CA ARG A 273 -0.32 -17.72 -4.95
C ARG A 273 0.12 -18.95 -4.14
N ASP A 274 1.04 -18.75 -3.19
CA ASP A 274 1.64 -19.81 -2.37
C ASP A 274 1.06 -19.80 -0.93
N ARG A 275 -0.14 -19.23 -0.75
CA ARG A 275 -0.81 -19.04 0.56
C ARG A 275 -0.96 -20.32 1.38
N GLU A 276 -1.13 -21.47 0.72
CA GLU A 276 -1.22 -22.78 1.38
C GLU A 276 0.08 -23.19 2.10
N ASN A 277 1.23 -22.61 1.69
CA ASN A 277 2.55 -22.89 2.25
C ASN A 277 3.08 -21.74 3.13
N TYR A 278 2.24 -20.77 3.47
CA TYR A 278 2.65 -19.66 4.34
C TYR A 278 3.23 -20.16 5.65
N LEU A 279 4.38 -19.58 6.02
CA LEU A 279 5.08 -19.81 7.28
C LEU A 279 5.49 -21.27 7.53
N ARG A 280 5.52 -22.10 6.49
CA ARG A 280 5.94 -23.50 6.59
C ARG A 280 7.38 -23.58 7.11
N GLY A 281 7.57 -24.30 8.21
CA GLY A 281 8.88 -24.44 8.84
C GLY A 281 9.29 -23.22 9.65
N THR A 282 8.38 -22.30 9.98
CA THR A 282 8.71 -21.18 10.89
C THR A 282 8.30 -21.49 12.33
N GLU A 283 7.64 -22.62 12.57
CA GLU A 283 7.28 -23.12 13.90
C GLU A 283 8.51 -23.29 14.80
N GLN A 284 9.64 -23.67 14.21
CA GLN A 284 10.93 -23.80 14.89
C GLN A 284 11.53 -22.47 15.35
N LEU A 285 11.03 -21.33 14.87
CA LEU A 285 11.46 -19.99 15.28
C LEU A 285 10.75 -19.53 16.57
N ILE A 286 9.67 -20.21 16.97
CA ILE A 286 8.96 -19.93 18.23
C ILE A 286 9.86 -20.29 19.42
N ALA A 287 9.98 -19.36 20.36
CA ALA A 287 10.65 -19.57 21.63
C ALA A 287 9.61 -19.80 22.73
N PRO A 288 9.54 -21.00 23.33
CA PRO A 288 8.64 -21.27 24.45
C PRO A 288 8.89 -20.32 25.63
N GLY A 289 7.81 -19.79 26.21
CA GLY A 289 7.87 -18.85 27.35
C GLY A 289 8.30 -17.42 27.01
N ALA A 290 8.60 -17.12 25.76
CA ALA A 290 8.82 -15.75 25.28
C ALA A 290 7.52 -15.16 24.70
N CYS A 291 7.46 -13.82 24.61
CA CYS A 291 6.51 -13.17 23.72
C CYS A 291 7.05 -13.28 22.28
N ASN A 292 6.37 -14.03 21.42
CA ASN A 292 6.78 -14.29 20.05
C ASN A 292 6.16 -13.25 19.10
N LEU A 293 7.00 -12.46 18.45
CA LEU A 293 6.63 -11.43 17.50
C LEU A 293 7.15 -11.83 16.11
N LEU A 294 6.29 -11.85 15.10
CA LEU A 294 6.64 -12.11 13.71
C LEU A 294 6.68 -10.79 12.91
N LEU A 295 7.80 -10.54 12.25
CA LEU A 295 7.93 -9.55 11.19
C LEU A 295 7.66 -10.26 9.85
N SER A 296 6.59 -9.87 9.19
CA SER A 296 6.30 -10.35 7.84
C SER A 296 5.73 -9.20 7.05
N HIS A 297 6.20 -9.01 5.83
CA HIS A 297 5.58 -8.02 4.96
C HIS A 297 4.15 -8.44 4.56
N ASN A 298 3.84 -9.74 4.55
CA ASN A 298 2.52 -10.28 4.20
C ASN A 298 1.55 -10.25 5.40
N PRO A 299 0.46 -9.45 5.38
CA PRO A 299 -0.52 -9.50 6.46
C PRO A 299 -1.40 -10.77 6.42
N ASP A 300 -1.60 -11.36 5.24
CA ASP A 300 -2.41 -12.58 5.08
C ASP A 300 -1.84 -13.84 5.79
N VAL A 301 -0.63 -13.75 6.35
CA VAL A 301 -0.03 -14.85 7.14
C VAL A 301 -0.63 -14.95 8.53
N PHE A 302 -1.33 -13.91 9.02
CA PHE A 302 -1.78 -13.82 10.40
C PHE A 302 -2.58 -15.02 10.92
N PRO A 303 -3.56 -15.60 10.17
CA PRO A 303 -4.24 -16.82 10.61
C PRO A 303 -3.30 -18.00 10.84
N VAL A 304 -2.26 -18.14 10.02
CA VAL A 304 -1.27 -19.22 10.17
C VAL A 304 -0.37 -18.92 11.37
N ALA A 305 0.12 -17.68 11.48
CA ALA A 305 0.98 -17.24 12.58
C ALA A 305 0.31 -17.43 13.95
N ALA A 306 -0.96 -17.04 14.07
CA ALA A 306 -1.75 -17.22 15.28
C ALA A 306 -1.87 -18.71 15.66
N ARG A 307 -2.08 -19.61 14.68
CA ARG A 307 -2.12 -21.06 14.93
C ARG A 307 -0.77 -21.65 15.34
N GLN A 308 0.34 -21.10 14.85
CA GLN A 308 1.69 -21.54 15.19
C GLN A 308 2.16 -21.01 16.57
N GLY A 309 1.43 -20.07 17.18
CA GLY A 309 1.71 -19.55 18.52
C GLY A 309 2.46 -18.22 18.55
N TYR A 310 2.47 -17.46 17.45
CA TYR A 310 2.92 -16.06 17.49
C TYR A 310 1.91 -15.20 18.24
N ASN A 311 2.38 -14.36 19.16
CA ASN A 311 1.54 -13.45 19.94
C ASN A 311 1.24 -12.16 19.18
N LEU A 312 2.18 -11.70 18.35
CA LEU A 312 2.08 -10.46 17.58
C LEU A 312 2.64 -10.64 16.17
N VAL A 313 1.92 -10.16 15.16
CA VAL A 313 2.42 -9.99 13.79
C VAL A 313 2.48 -8.50 13.46
N LEU A 314 3.59 -8.04 12.89
CA LEU A 314 3.72 -6.70 12.34
C LEU A 314 3.93 -6.79 10.83
N ALA A 315 3.04 -6.16 10.08
CA ALA A 315 3.00 -6.21 8.62
C ALA A 315 2.75 -4.84 7.98
N GLY A 316 3.03 -4.77 6.68
CA GLY A 316 2.77 -3.63 5.80
C GLY A 316 2.03 -4.08 4.54
N HIS A 317 2.58 -3.78 3.36
CA HIS A 317 2.21 -4.25 2.02
C HIS A 317 0.95 -3.63 1.41
N THR A 318 -0.06 -3.35 2.23
CA THR A 318 -1.37 -2.94 1.72
C THR A 318 -1.46 -1.45 1.43
N HIS A 319 -0.57 -0.65 2.03
CA HIS A 319 -0.63 0.80 2.07
C HIS A 319 -1.96 1.37 2.62
N GLY A 320 -2.70 0.60 3.42
CA GLY A 320 -4.08 0.94 3.78
C GLY A 320 -5.05 0.96 2.59
N GLY A 321 -4.68 0.30 1.50
CA GLY A 321 -5.37 0.28 0.20
C GLY A 321 -5.04 1.45 -0.72
N GLN A 322 -4.25 2.45 -0.26
CA GLN A 322 -4.01 3.77 -0.89
C GLN A 322 -5.26 4.61 -1.15
N VAL A 323 -6.42 4.01 -1.43
CA VAL A 323 -7.71 4.67 -1.59
C VAL A 323 -8.69 4.03 -0.62
N ASN A 324 -9.11 4.81 0.37
CA ASN A 324 -10.03 4.45 1.40
C ASN A 324 -10.99 5.63 1.60
N VAL A 325 -12.26 5.44 1.26
CA VAL A 325 -13.26 6.51 1.36
C VAL A 325 -14.24 6.15 2.46
N GLU A 326 -14.38 7.01 3.45
CA GLU A 326 -15.39 6.86 4.50
C GLU A 326 -16.70 7.50 4.06
N VAL A 327 -17.78 6.70 4.03
CA VAL A 327 -19.14 7.17 3.73
C VAL A 327 -20.06 6.65 4.82
N LEU A 328 -20.66 7.55 5.60
CA LEU A 328 -21.63 7.20 6.67
C LEU A 328 -21.06 6.18 7.68
N ASP A 329 -19.88 6.47 8.24
CA ASP A 329 -19.16 5.59 9.18
C ASP A 329 -18.77 4.21 8.62
N GLN A 330 -18.92 4.01 7.31
CA GLN A 330 -18.46 2.82 6.61
C GLN A 330 -17.26 3.15 5.72
N SER A 331 -16.13 2.51 6.02
CA SER A 331 -14.92 2.57 5.21
C SER A 331 -15.10 1.70 3.96
N ILE A 332 -15.19 2.35 2.79
CA ILE A 332 -15.13 1.72 1.48
C ILE A 332 -13.66 1.65 1.08
N ASN A 333 -13.10 0.45 1.15
CA ASN A 333 -11.71 0.20 0.80
C ASN A 333 -11.64 -0.97 -0.20
N PRO A 334 -11.35 -0.72 -1.49
CA PRO A 334 -11.28 -1.78 -2.50
C PRO A 334 -10.30 -2.91 -2.16
N ALA A 335 -9.25 -2.63 -1.38
CA ALA A 335 -8.30 -3.66 -0.95
C ALA A 335 -8.96 -4.75 -0.07
N ARG A 336 -10.11 -4.45 0.56
CA ARG A 336 -10.87 -5.44 1.36
C ARG A 336 -11.45 -6.58 0.53
N PHE A 337 -11.57 -6.42 -0.80
CA PHE A 337 -11.94 -7.53 -1.68
C PHE A 337 -10.80 -8.53 -1.88
N LEU A 338 -9.58 -8.20 -1.45
CA LEU A 338 -8.37 -8.99 -1.68
C LEU A 338 -7.81 -9.57 -0.40
N THR A 339 -7.77 -8.78 0.67
CA THR A 339 -7.34 -9.18 2.00
C THR A 339 -8.27 -8.60 3.06
N GLU A 340 -8.49 -9.35 4.13
CA GLU A 340 -9.19 -8.87 5.32
C GLU A 340 -8.35 -7.84 6.09
N TYR A 341 -7.02 -7.96 5.99
CA TYR A 341 -6.02 -7.29 6.81
C TYR A 341 -5.46 -6.06 6.11
N VAL A 342 -6.29 -5.02 5.94
CA VAL A 342 -5.91 -3.84 5.14
C VAL A 342 -5.11 -2.81 5.94
N GLN A 343 -5.53 -2.49 7.16
CA GLN A 343 -4.82 -1.54 8.03
C GLN A 343 -5.32 -1.67 9.47
N GLY A 344 -4.50 -1.25 10.43
CA GLY A 344 -4.85 -1.22 11.85
C GLY A 344 -4.63 -2.55 12.55
N ALA A 345 -5.25 -2.69 13.72
CA ALA A 345 -5.08 -3.86 14.59
C ALA A 345 -6.15 -4.93 14.34
N TYR A 346 -5.73 -6.19 14.29
CA TYR A 346 -6.59 -7.38 14.15
C TYR A 346 -6.31 -8.37 15.28
N ARG A 347 -7.27 -9.27 15.54
CA ARG A 347 -7.14 -10.30 16.58
C ARG A 347 -7.71 -11.64 16.15
N ILE A 348 -7.00 -12.70 16.50
CA ILE A 348 -7.45 -14.09 16.42
C ILE A 348 -7.09 -14.76 17.74
N GLY A 349 -8.08 -15.06 18.57
CA GLY A 349 -7.84 -15.58 19.91
C GLY A 349 -7.01 -14.60 20.75
N THR A 350 -5.87 -15.07 21.28
CA THR A 350 -4.93 -14.25 22.07
C THR A 350 -3.89 -13.51 21.22
N ALA A 351 -3.75 -13.87 19.93
CA ALA A 351 -2.81 -13.25 19.02
C ALA A 351 -3.36 -11.94 18.44
N ALA A 352 -2.47 -10.99 18.18
CA ALA A 352 -2.78 -9.75 17.50
C ALA A 352 -1.93 -9.57 16.24
N GLU A 353 -2.44 -8.79 15.30
CA GLU A 353 -1.68 -8.28 14.17
C GLU A 353 -1.83 -6.76 14.12
N TYR A 354 -0.79 -6.07 13.68
CA TYR A 354 -0.88 -4.70 13.25
C TYR A 354 -0.39 -4.54 11.80
N VAL A 355 -1.26 -4.01 10.95
CA VAL A 355 -0.96 -3.68 9.55
C VAL A 355 -0.82 -2.16 9.43
N THR A 356 0.39 -1.69 9.18
CA THR A 356 0.63 -0.26 8.97
C THR A 356 0.21 0.18 7.56
N ARG A 357 -0.16 1.45 7.41
CA ARG A 357 -0.42 2.07 6.10
C ARG A 357 0.86 2.37 5.33
N GLY A 358 2.02 2.25 5.96
CA GLY A 358 3.32 2.51 5.34
C GLY A 358 3.54 3.99 4.96
N ILE A 359 4.71 4.31 4.42
CA ILE A 359 5.15 5.70 4.22
C ILE A 359 5.03 6.18 2.76
N GLY A 360 5.39 5.31 1.81
CA GLY A 360 5.49 5.61 0.39
C GLY A 360 4.21 5.33 -0.38
N THR A 361 4.30 5.24 -1.71
CA THR A 361 3.18 4.92 -2.60
C THR A 361 3.66 4.08 -3.76
N VAL A 362 2.79 3.21 -4.28
CA VAL A 362 3.04 2.34 -5.42
C VAL A 362 1.95 2.47 -6.49
N GLY A 363 2.28 2.14 -7.74
CA GLY A 363 1.33 2.16 -8.85
C GLY A 363 0.77 3.55 -9.13
N ILE A 364 -0.40 3.87 -8.57
CA ILE A 364 -0.97 5.22 -8.57
C ILE A 364 -0.34 6.00 -7.40
N PRO A 365 0.46 7.04 -7.65
CA PRO A 365 1.14 7.80 -6.61
C PRO A 365 0.19 8.80 -5.92
N ALA A 366 -0.91 8.29 -5.36
CA ALA A 366 -1.92 9.05 -4.66
C ALA A 366 -2.42 8.27 -3.45
N ARG A 367 -2.67 8.98 -2.35
CA ARG A 367 -3.33 8.43 -1.15
C ARG A 367 -4.62 9.20 -0.90
N VAL A 368 -5.75 8.53 -0.71
CA VAL A 368 -7.05 9.16 -0.39
C VAL A 368 -7.62 8.45 0.83
N GLY A 369 -7.77 9.15 1.96
CA GLY A 369 -8.23 8.58 3.24
C GLY A 369 -7.36 7.44 3.78
N ALA A 370 -6.10 7.40 3.35
CA ALA A 370 -5.07 6.44 3.74
C ALA A 370 -3.71 7.16 3.80
N PRO A 371 -3.59 8.24 4.63
CA PRO A 371 -2.35 9.01 4.68
C PRO A 371 -1.17 8.14 5.12
N PRO A 372 0.05 8.48 4.68
CA PRO A 372 1.26 7.80 5.14
C PRO A 372 1.34 7.76 6.66
N GLU A 373 1.88 6.68 7.24
CA GLU A 373 1.90 6.51 8.69
C GLU A 373 3.28 6.10 9.21
N ILE A 374 3.69 6.72 10.32
CA ILE A 374 4.72 6.22 11.23
C ILE A 374 4.02 5.72 12.48
N THR A 375 4.17 4.43 12.80
CA THR A 375 3.42 3.82 13.91
C THR A 375 4.31 3.62 15.14
N LEU A 376 3.87 4.13 16.28
CA LEU A 376 4.41 3.78 17.58
C LEU A 376 3.39 2.93 18.36
N ILE A 377 3.73 1.67 18.56
CA ILE A 377 2.90 0.71 19.29
C ILE A 377 3.40 0.62 20.72
N ARG A 378 2.52 0.85 21.70
CA ARG A 378 2.76 0.58 23.11
C ARG A 378 2.10 -0.74 23.47
N LEU A 379 2.90 -1.74 23.84
CA LEU A 379 2.35 -3.01 24.30
C LEU A 379 1.66 -2.82 25.66
N GLN A 380 0.42 -3.28 25.76
CA GLN A 380 -0.35 -3.24 26.99
C GLN A 380 -0.65 -4.66 27.44
N LYS A 381 -0.74 -4.86 28.76
CA LYS A 381 -1.23 -6.12 29.31
C LYS A 381 -2.75 -6.03 29.30
N ALA A 382 -3.43 -6.96 28.62
CA ALA A 382 -4.88 -6.92 28.41
C ALA A 382 -5.66 -7.22 29.69
#